data_AF-A0A6M1PKN9-F1
#
_entry.id   AF-A0A6M1PKN9-F1
#
_cell.length_a   1.000
_cell.length_b   1.000
_cell.length_c   1.000
_cell.angle_alpha   90.00
_cell.angle_beta   90.00
_cell.angle_gamma   90.00
#
_symmetry.space_group_name_H-M   'P 1'
#
loop_
_entity.id
_entity.type
_entity.pdbx_description
1 polymer ?
#
loop_
_entity_poly.entity_id
_entity_poly.type
_entity_poly.pdbx_seq_one_letter_code
_entity_poly.pdbx_strand_id
1 'polypeptide(L)'
;MYYTVQAGDNLYSIASRFGTTVQAILQANNLADPNYIYSGLRLYIPVPVPVPTPGPGPYPPAPDRELERRVNRLEREVQRLSNEVNRLDRRVDRLERER
;
A
#
# COMPACT_ATOMS: atom_id res chain seq x y z
N MET A 1 -27.48 6.67 -3.39
CA MET A 1 -28.32 7.05 -2.22
C MET A 1 -27.55 8.08 -1.40
N TYR A 2 -28.20 8.94 -0.60
CA TYR A 2 -27.48 9.86 0.28
C TYR A 2 -27.46 9.35 1.73
N TYR A 3 -26.31 9.42 2.38
CA TYR A 3 -26.10 9.06 3.79
C TYR A 3 -25.49 10.25 4.54
N THR A 4 -26.00 10.55 5.72
CA THR A 4 -25.43 11.57 6.60
C THR A 4 -24.52 10.90 7.61
N VAL A 5 -23.23 11.23 7.58
CA VAL A 5 -22.20 10.69 8.48
C VAL A 5 -22.56 10.99 9.93
N GLN A 6 -22.51 9.98 10.79
CA GLN A 6 -22.75 10.12 12.23
C GLN A 6 -21.42 10.21 13.00
N ALA A 7 -21.47 10.68 14.25
CA ALA A 7 -20.29 10.72 15.09
C ALA A 7 -19.77 9.30 15.34
N GLY A 8 -18.49 9.06 15.03
CA GLY A 8 -17.87 7.73 15.12
C GLY A 8 -17.96 6.89 13.85
N ASP A 9 -18.67 7.34 12.82
CA ASP A 9 -18.63 6.70 11.50
C ASP A 9 -17.28 6.95 10.82
N ASN A 10 -16.80 5.93 10.11
CA ASN A 10 -15.70 6.05 9.18
C ASN A 10 -16.11 5.52 7.80
N LEU A 11 -15.40 5.91 6.74
CA LEU A 11 -15.76 5.50 5.37
C LEU A 11 -15.72 3.99 5.19
N TYR A 12 -14.90 3.27 5.96
CA TYR A 12 -14.81 1.81 5.89
C TYR A 12 -16.08 1.13 6.40
N SER A 13 -16.57 1.54 7.57
CA SER A 13 -17.82 1.06 8.17
C SER A 13 -19.02 1.38 7.28
N ILE A 14 -19.05 2.60 6.71
CA ILE A 14 -20.09 3.02 5.76
C ILE A 14 -20.04 2.15 4.50
N ALA A 15 -18.86 2.01 3.88
CA ALA A 15 -18.68 1.21 2.67
C ALA A 15 -19.17 -0.24 2.86
N SER A 16 -18.75 -0.87 3.96
CA SER A 16 -19.16 -2.22 4.33
C SER A 16 -20.67 -2.34 4.53
N ARG A 17 -21.28 -1.40 5.26
CA ARG A 17 -22.72 -1.36 5.53
C ARG A 17 -23.56 -1.29 4.25
N PHE A 18 -23.08 -0.56 3.24
CA PHE A 18 -23.80 -0.35 1.98
C PHE A 18 -23.31 -1.25 0.84
N GLY A 19 -22.41 -2.20 1.11
CA GLY A 19 -21.90 -3.12 0.09
C GLY A 19 -21.14 -2.42 -1.03
N THR A 20 -20.45 -1.32 -0.73
CA THR A 20 -19.64 -0.54 -1.68
C THR A 20 -18.18 -0.45 -1.22
N THR A 21 -17.33 0.31 -1.91
CA THR A 21 -15.92 0.51 -1.53
C THR A 21 -15.66 1.96 -1.11
N VAL A 22 -14.66 2.16 -0.23
CA VAL A 22 -14.21 3.50 0.17
C VAL A 22 -13.84 4.32 -1.07
N GLN A 23 -13.11 3.72 -2.01
CA GLN A 23 -12.71 4.39 -3.25
C GLN A 23 -13.91 4.81 -4.10
N ALA A 24 -14.96 3.99 -4.21
CA ALA A 24 -16.17 4.38 -4.92
C ALA A 24 -16.87 5.57 -4.26
N ILE A 25 -16.93 5.60 -2.92
CA ILE A 25 -17.49 6.73 -2.17
C ILE A 25 -16.65 8.00 -2.38
N LEU A 26 -15.31 7.90 -2.31
CA LEU A 26 -14.42 9.04 -2.54
C LEU A 26 -14.60 9.64 -3.93
N GLN A 27 -14.59 8.80 -4.96
CA GLN A 27 -14.77 9.21 -6.35
C GLN A 27 -16.14 9.86 -6.57
N ALA A 28 -17.20 9.28 -6.02
CA ALA A 28 -18.54 9.80 -6.21
C ALA A 28 -18.82 11.11 -5.46
N ASN A 29 -18.00 11.46 -4.46
CA ASN A 29 -18.11 12.70 -3.68
C ASN A 29 -16.94 13.68 -3.92
N ASN A 30 -16.04 13.38 -4.87
CA ASN A 30 -14.81 14.15 -5.13
C ASN A 30 -13.97 14.42 -3.86
N LEU A 31 -13.87 13.42 -2.99
CA LEU A 31 -13.05 13.48 -1.78
C LEU A 31 -11.64 12.96 -2.07
N ALA A 32 -10.63 13.74 -1.72
CA ALA A 32 -9.22 13.34 -1.85
C ALA A 32 -8.78 12.43 -0.70
N ASP A 33 -9.26 12.71 0.52
CA ASP A 33 -8.82 12.04 1.73
C ASP A 33 -9.96 11.27 2.42
N PRO A 34 -9.79 9.96 2.65
CA PRO A 34 -10.80 9.14 3.33
C PRO A 34 -10.96 9.42 4.82
N ASN A 35 -9.98 10.10 5.43
CA ASN A 35 -10.04 10.52 6.83
C ASN A 35 -10.71 11.89 7.01
N TYR A 36 -10.98 12.62 5.92
CA TYR A 36 -11.62 13.94 5.94
C TYR A 36 -13.15 13.82 5.85
N ILE A 37 -13.74 13.06 6.77
CA ILE A 37 -15.19 12.99 6.93
C ILE A 37 -15.57 13.36 8.36
N TYR A 38 -16.65 14.14 8.49
CA TYR A 38 -17.12 14.67 9.77
C TYR A 38 -18.62 14.41 9.92
N SER A 39 -19.08 14.38 11.17
CA SER A 39 -20.50 14.19 11.48
C SER A 39 -21.35 15.29 10.86
N GLY A 40 -22.49 14.91 10.30
CA GLY A 40 -23.39 15.81 9.55
C GLY A 40 -23.04 15.96 8.08
N LEU A 41 -21.90 15.44 7.61
CA LEU A 41 -21.56 15.45 6.19
C LEU A 41 -22.50 14.51 5.41
N ARG A 42 -23.08 15.02 4.32
CA ARG A 42 -23.97 14.25 3.45
C ARG A 42 -23.17 13.67 2.28
N LEU A 43 -22.97 12.36 2.31
CA LEU A 43 -22.25 11.60 1.28
C LEU A 43 -23.23 10.94 0.32
N TYR A 44 -22.92 11.01 -0.98
CA TYR A 44 -23.52 10.14 -1.97
C TYR A 44 -22.84 8.76 -1.92
N ILE A 45 -23.62 7.74 -1.57
CA ILE A 45 -23.16 6.36 -1.53
C ILE A 45 -23.59 5.67 -2.84
N PRO A 46 -22.63 5.34 -3.73
CA PRO A 46 -22.90 4.50 -4.88
C PRO A 46 -23.08 3.06 -4.39
N VAL A 47 -24.33 2.60 -4.33
CA VAL A 47 -24.64 1.19 -4.11
C VAL A 47 -24.48 0.48 -5.45
N PRO A 48 -23.52 -0.44 -5.60
CA PRO A 48 -23.52 -1.30 -6.77
C PRO A 48 -24.82 -2.10 -6.72
N VAL A 49 -25.58 -2.10 -7.82
CA VAL A 49 -26.61 -3.11 -8.00
C VAL A 49 -25.92 -4.46 -7.84
N PRO A 50 -26.46 -5.40 -7.03
CA PRO A 50 -25.90 -6.73 -6.93
C PRO A 50 -26.06 -7.39 -8.30
N VAL A 51 -25.08 -7.18 -9.17
CA VAL A 51 -24.82 -8.09 -10.27
C VAL A 51 -24.54 -9.43 -9.60
N PRO A 52 -25.14 -10.54 -10.05
CA PRO A 52 -24.76 -11.85 -9.57
C PRO A 52 -23.25 -11.96 -9.78
N THR A 53 -22.51 -11.89 -8.68
CA THR A 53 -21.07 -11.91 -8.68
C THR A 53 -20.66 -13.24 -9.31
N PRO A 54 -19.85 -13.28 -10.38
CA PRO A 54 -18.94 -14.40 -10.51
C PRO A 54 -18.23 -14.50 -9.16
N GLY A 55 -18.27 -15.68 -8.52
CA GLY A 55 -17.74 -15.89 -7.16
C GLY A 55 -16.35 -15.26 -7.00
N PRO A 56 -15.92 -14.95 -5.76
CA PRO A 56 -14.71 -14.16 -5.50
C PRO A 56 -13.61 -14.59 -6.47
N GLY A 57 -13.36 -13.74 -7.48
CA GLY A 57 -12.27 -13.96 -8.40
C GLY A 57 -11.01 -14.08 -7.55
N PRO A 58 -9.98 -14.81 -8.02
CA PRO A 58 -8.76 -14.97 -7.27
C PRO A 58 -8.33 -13.59 -6.74
N TYR A 59 -8.27 -13.49 -5.41
CA TYR A 59 -7.73 -12.34 -4.70
C TYR A 59 -6.47 -11.88 -5.45
N PRO A 60 -6.23 -10.58 -5.66
CA PRO A 60 -5.02 -10.13 -6.35
C PRO A 60 -3.83 -10.90 -5.76
N PRO A 61 -3.00 -11.54 -6.60
CA PRO A 61 -1.91 -12.36 -6.11
C PRO A 61 -1.12 -11.55 -5.08
N ALA A 62 -0.78 -12.18 -3.96
CA ALA A 62 -0.01 -11.56 -2.88
C ALA A 62 1.09 -10.64 -3.43
N PRO A 63 1.35 -9.48 -2.80
CA PRO A 63 2.27 -8.45 -3.33
C PRO A 63 3.53 -9.10 -3.89
N ASP A 64 3.92 -8.68 -5.09
CA ASP A 64 4.83 -9.38 -5.99
C ASP A 64 6.02 -9.99 -5.24
N ARG A 65 5.91 -11.29 -4.89
CA ARG A 65 6.98 -12.03 -4.20
C ARG A 65 8.29 -11.97 -4.97
N GLU A 66 8.21 -11.72 -6.27
CA GLU A 66 9.36 -11.48 -7.14
C GLU A 66 10.07 -10.17 -6.83
N LEU A 67 9.34 -9.08 -6.54
CA LEU A 67 9.95 -7.82 -6.10
C LEU A 67 10.70 -8.02 -4.78
N GLU A 68 10.09 -8.72 -3.84
CA GLU A 68 10.71 -9.02 -2.54
C GLU A 68 11.93 -9.94 -2.70
N ARG A 69 11.89 -10.91 -3.61
CA ARG A 69 13.05 -11.74 -3.96
C ARG A 69 14.16 -10.94 -4.65
N ARG A 70 13.81 -9.98 -5.50
CA ARG A 70 14.76 -9.09 -6.18
C ARG A 70 15.46 -8.19 -5.17
N VAL A 71 14.71 -7.60 -4.23
CA VAL A 71 15.26 -6.81 -3.12
C VAL A 71 16.22 -7.64 -2.27
N ASN A 72 15.78 -8.82 -1.82
CA ASN A 72 16.62 -9.73 -1.03
C ASN A 72 17.90 -10.17 -1.76
N ARG A 73 17.88 -10.25 -3.09
CA ARG A 73 19.06 -10.59 -3.90
C ARG A 73 20.03 -9.41 -3.96
N LEU A 74 19.51 -8.21 -4.24
CA LEU A 74 20.29 -6.98 -4.30
C LEU A 74 20.98 -6.68 -2.96
N GLU A 75 20.28 -6.85 -1.84
CA GLU A 75 20.85 -6.62 -0.50
C GLU A 75 22.05 -7.53 -0.21
N ARG A 76 22.00 -8.80 -0.62
CA ARG A 76 23.14 -9.72 -0.46
C ARG A 76 24.33 -9.31 -1.32
N GLU A 77 24.07 -8.79 -2.51
CA GLU A 77 25.11 -8.33 -3.43
C GLU A 77 25.80 -7.08 -2.89
N VAL A 78 25.01 -6.12 -2.38
CA VAL A 78 25.51 -4.94 -1.68
C VAL A 78 26.36 -5.34 -0.48
N GLN A 79 25.92 -6.33 0.31
CA GLN A 79 26.71 -6.81 1.46
C GLN A 79 28.04 -7.43 1.04
N ARG A 80 28.07 -8.18 -0.07
CA ARG A 80 29.32 -8.75 -0.59
C ARG A 80 30.28 -7.66 -1.05
N LEU A 81 29.79 -6.70 -1.83
CA LEU A 81 30.60 -5.59 -2.33
C LEU A 81 31.16 -4.76 -1.19
N SER A 82 30.35 -4.48 -0.17
CA SER A 82 30.80 -3.75 1.01
C SER A 82 31.91 -4.49 1.77
N ASN A 83 31.81 -5.82 1.89
CA ASN A 83 32.87 -6.64 2.47
C ASN A 83 34.15 -6.66 1.62
N GLU A 84 34.01 -6.64 0.29
CA GLU A 84 35.12 -6.58 -0.67
C GLU A 84 35.88 -5.25 -0.54
N VAL A 85 35.15 -4.13 -0.54
CA VAL A 85 35.70 -2.78 -0.36
C VAL A 85 36.46 -2.70 0.96
N ASN A 86 35.89 -3.16 2.07
CA ASN A 86 36.56 -3.19 3.38
C ASN A 86 37.83 -4.08 3.42
N ARG A 87 37.94 -5.06 2.52
CA ARG A 87 39.18 -5.85 2.38
C ARG A 87 40.20 -5.11 1.52
N LEU A 88 39.76 -4.43 0.48
CA LEU A 88 40.62 -3.66 -0.41
C LEU A 88 41.21 -2.46 0.32
N ASP A 89 40.42 -1.72 1.09
CA ASP A 89 40.91 -0.59 1.91
C ASP A 89 42.05 -1.05 2.83
N ARG A 90 41.85 -2.14 3.57
CA ARG A 90 42.89 -2.72 4.45
C ARG A 90 44.14 -3.23 3.71
N ARG A 91 44.05 -3.50 2.42
CA ARG A 91 45.20 -3.88 1.58
C ARG A 91 45.92 -2.65 1.09
N VAL A 92 45.19 -1.61 0.67
CA VAL A 92 45.75 -0.32 0.28
C VAL A 92 46.49 0.30 1.46
N ASP A 93 45.87 0.34 2.64
CA ASP A 93 46.49 0.84 3.88
C ASP A 93 47.81 0.14 4.23
N ARG A 94 47.93 -1.16 3.92
CA ARG A 94 49.17 -1.91 4.15
C ARG A 94 50.25 -1.55 3.14
N LEU A 95 49.89 -1.50 1.86
CA LEU A 95 50.81 -1.15 0.78
C LEU A 95 51.33 0.28 0.91
N GLU A 96 50.50 1.21 1.38
CA GLU A 96 50.91 2.59 1.66
C GLU A 96 51.87 2.70 2.85
N ARG A 97 51.79 1.78 3.82
CA ARG A 97 52.72 1.74 4.98
C ARG A 97 54.05 1.05 4.66
N GLU A 98 54.10 0.22 3.63
CA GLU A 98 55.32 -0.49 3.18
C GLU A 98 56.15 0.31 2.18
N ARG A 99 55.76 1.54 1.87
CA ARG A 99 56.38 2.43 0.88
C ARG A 99 57.01 3.65 1.52
#